data_AF-A0A934UR56-F1
#
_entry.id   AF-A0A934UR56-F1
#
_cell.length_a   1.000
_cell.length_b   1.000
_cell.length_c   1.000
_cell.angle_alpha   90.00
_cell.angle_beta   90.00
_cell.angle_gamma   90.00
#
_symmetry.space_group_name_H-M   'P 1'
#
loop_
_entity.id
_entity.type
_entity.pdbx_description
1 polymer ?
#
loop_
_entity_poly.entity_id
_entity_poly.type
_entity_poly.pdbx_seq_one_letter_code
_entity_poly.pdbx_strand_id
1 'polypeptide(L)'
;MIRDIDNNERQLLASHLRASGRDPSSFSVALQPDGLVRVSGPRGTAFYPRAQWFDRFTRHLDKAFFDPAVPAPSGPRLERKGPAMLQAA
;
A
#
# COMPACT_ATOMS: atom_id res chain seq x y z
N MET A 1 5.86 -18.87 -3.65
CA MET A 1 6.43 -18.36 -2.39
C MET A 1 6.19 -16.86 -2.34
N ILE A 2 5.47 -16.36 -1.32
CA ILE A 2 5.40 -14.93 -1.04
C ILE A 2 6.78 -14.56 -0.46
N ARG A 3 7.54 -13.73 -1.16
CA ARG A 3 8.78 -13.17 -0.61
C ARG A 3 8.36 -12.09 0.38
N ASP A 4 8.94 -12.10 1.57
CA ASP A 4 8.70 -11.05 2.54
C ASP A 4 9.55 -9.81 2.22
N ILE A 5 9.15 -8.65 2.72
CA ILE A 5 10.00 -7.46 2.72
C ILE A 5 11.12 -7.68 3.74
N ASP A 6 12.34 -7.23 3.44
CA ASP A 6 13.46 -7.44 4.36
C ASP A 6 13.20 -6.80 5.74
N ASN A 7 13.77 -7.39 6.80
CA ASN A 7 13.53 -6.90 8.16
C ASN A 7 14.04 -5.45 8.35
N ASN A 8 15.13 -5.07 7.68
CA ASN A 8 15.65 -3.70 7.73
C ASN A 8 14.67 -2.71 7.09
N GLU A 9 14.03 -3.10 5.99
CA GLU A 9 13.01 -2.29 5.32
C GLU A 9 11.76 -2.10 6.18
N ARG A 10 11.34 -3.14 6.92
CA ARG A 10 10.25 -3.06 7.90
C ARG A 10 10.58 -2.10 9.04
N GLN A 11 11.81 -2.15 9.56
CA GLN A 11 12.26 -1.24 10.60
C GLN A 11 12.33 0.21 10.11
N LEU A 12 12.80 0.42 8.89
CA LEU A 12 12.84 1.74 8.27
C LEU A 12 11.43 2.33 8.09
N LEU A 13 10.49 1.52 7.60
CA LEU A 13 9.08 1.88 7.50
C LEU A 13 8.51 2.28 8.87
N ALA A 14 8.72 1.46 9.89
CA ALA A 14 8.20 1.72 11.23
C ALA A 14 8.79 3.00 11.84
N SER A 15 10.09 3.24 11.63
CA SER A 15 10.77 4.45 12.09
C SER A 15 10.24 5.71 11.38
N HIS A 16 10.02 5.63 10.07
CA HIS A 16 9.46 6.73 9.29
C HIS A 16 8.02 7.04 9.70
N LEU A 17 7.18 6.02 9.89
CA LEU A 17 5.80 6.21 10.35
C LEU A 17 5.75 6.91 11.72
N ARG A 18 6.58 6.47 12.67
CA ARG A 18 6.70 7.13 13.99
C ARG A 18 7.16 8.58 13.87
N ALA A 19 8.16 8.86 13.01
CA ALA A 19 8.64 10.22 12.77
C ALA A 19 7.55 11.12 12.14
N SER A 20 6.68 10.56 11.31
CA SER A 20 5.50 11.25 10.75
C SER A 20 4.30 11.32 11.71
N GLY A 21 4.44 10.86 12.97
CA GLY A 21 3.35 10.87 13.96
C GLY A 21 2.25 9.82 13.72
N ARG A 22 2.54 8.79 12.94
CA ARG A 22 1.60 7.70 12.61
C ARG A 22 1.97 6.41 13.32
N ASP A 23 0.96 5.62 13.67
CA ASP A 23 1.17 4.31 14.29
C ASP A 23 1.63 3.28 13.23
N PRO A 24 2.79 2.62 13.41
CA PRO A 24 3.27 1.63 12.47
C PRO A 24 2.43 0.35 12.43
N SER A 25 1.75 0.01 13.53
CA SER A 25 0.88 -1.18 13.63
C SER A 25 -0.35 -1.08 12.71
N SER A 26 -0.73 0.15 12.38
CA SER A 26 -1.83 0.48 11.47
C SER A 26 -1.47 0.34 9.98
N PHE A 27 -0.20 -0.01 9.67
CA PHE A 27 0.28 -0.23 8.32
C PHE A 27 0.77 -1.67 8.14
N SER A 28 0.50 -2.24 6.96
CA SER A 28 0.95 -3.56 6.55
C SER A 28 1.65 -3.46 5.20
N VAL A 29 2.80 -4.11 5.08
CA VAL A 29 3.58 -4.16 3.84
C VAL A 29 3.87 -5.60 3.45
N ALA A 30 3.71 -5.92 2.17
CA ALA A 30 4.00 -7.24 1.63
C ALA A 30 4.48 -7.15 0.17
N LEU A 31 5.46 -7.98 -0.20
CA LEU A 31 5.87 -8.15 -1.59
C LEU A 31 4.99 -9.21 -2.26
N GLN A 32 4.29 -8.82 -3.33
CA GLN A 32 3.40 -9.67 -4.09
C GLN A 32 4.20 -10.56 -5.07
N PRO A 33 3.64 -11.71 -5.51
CA PRO A 33 4.31 -12.61 -6.46
C PRO A 33 4.60 -11.97 -7.83
N ASP A 34 3.85 -10.94 -8.23
CA ASP A 34 4.08 -10.14 -9.44
C ASP A 34 5.27 -9.16 -9.32
N GLY A 35 5.89 -9.06 -8.14
CA GLY A 35 7.04 -8.17 -7.90
C GLY A 35 6.67 -6.76 -7.45
N LEU A 36 5.38 -6.45 -7.25
CA LEU A 36 4.95 -5.19 -6.63
C LEU A 36 4.95 -5.29 -5.11
N VAL A 37 5.28 -4.18 -4.45
CA VAL A 37 5.11 -4.01 -3.01
C VAL A 37 3.74 -3.41 -2.75
N ARG A 38 2.92 -4.14 -2.00
CA ARG A 38 1.63 -3.67 -1.50
C ARG A 38 1.82 -3.05 -0.13
N VAL A 39 1.40 -1.80 0.02
CA VAL A 39 1.31 -1.12 1.32
C VAL A 39 -0.16 -0.83 1.61
N SER A 40 -0.66 -1.37 2.71
CA SER A 40 -2.02 -1.14 3.22
C SER A 40 -1.95 -0.30 4.48
N GLY A 41 -2.61 0.84 4.49
CA GLY A 41 -2.81 1.68 5.67
C GLY A 41 -4.28 1.70 6.09
N PRO A 42 -4.64 2.55 7.07
CA PRO A 42 -5.96 2.58 7.70
C PRO A 42 -7.14 2.77 6.73
N ARG A 43 -6.94 3.51 5.63
CA ARG A 43 -8.00 3.91 4.70
C ARG A 43 -7.66 3.69 3.22
N GLY A 44 -6.46 3.19 2.92
CA GLY A 44 -5.97 3.06 1.55
C GLY A 44 -4.97 1.94 1.37
N THR A 45 -4.93 1.37 0.18
CA THR A 45 -3.89 0.42 -0.23
C THR A 45 -3.26 0.92 -1.52
N ALA A 46 -1.93 0.95 -1.55
CA ALA A 46 -1.15 1.33 -2.71
C ALA A 46 -0.22 0.20 -3.13
N PHE A 47 0.09 0.17 -4.42
CA PHE A 47 0.98 -0.81 -5.03
C PHE A 47 2.12 -0.07 -5.71
N TYR A 48 3.35 -0.52 -5.44
CA TYR A 48 4.55 0.14 -5.93
C TYR A 48 5.52 -0.85 -6.58
N PRO A 49 6.29 -0.43 -7.59
CA PRO A 49 7.42 -1.22 -8.09
C PRO A 49 8.45 -1.45 -6.98
N ARG A 50 8.97 -2.67 -6.84
CA ARG A 50 9.94 -3.06 -5.80
C ARG A 50 11.17 -2.17 -5.70
N ALA A 51 11.64 -1.59 -6.81
CA ALA A 51 12.83 -0.74 -6.82
C ALA A 51 12.61 0.68 -6.23
N GLN A 52 11.37 1.19 -6.29
CA GLN A 52 11.04 2.57 -5.92
C GLN A 52 9.97 2.66 -4.82
N TRP A 53 9.62 1.52 -4.21
CA TRP A 53 8.45 1.44 -3.35
C TRP A 53 8.54 2.38 -2.14
N PHE A 54 9.73 2.49 -1.53
CA PHE A 54 9.92 3.31 -0.35
C PHE A 54 9.84 4.81 -0.67
N ASP A 55 10.55 5.31 -1.69
CA ASP A 55 10.45 6.71 -2.14
C ASP A 55 9.00 7.08 -2.49
N ARG A 56 8.31 6.24 -3.28
CA ARG A 56 6.91 6.49 -3.64
C ARG A 56 5.97 6.43 -2.44
N PHE A 57 6.23 5.54 -1.48
CA PHE A 57 5.47 5.46 -0.24
C PHE A 57 5.64 6.73 0.58
N THR A 58 6.87 7.20 0.81
CA THR A 58 7.12 8.44 1.58
C THR A 58 6.41 9.65 0.96
N ARG A 59 6.40 9.78 -0.37
CA ARG A 59 5.64 10.83 -1.07
C ARG A 59 4.12 10.73 -0.87
N HIS A 60 3.56 9.52 -0.86
CA HIS A 60 2.13 9.33 -0.56
C HIS A 60 1.81 9.61 0.90
N LEU A 61 2.74 9.25 1.80
CA LEU A 61 2.63 9.51 3.21
C LEU A 61 2.60 11.03 3.47
N ASP A 62 3.51 11.78 2.87
CA ASP A 62 3.58 13.25 2.91
C ASP A 62 2.32 13.92 2.35
N LYS A 63 1.80 13.41 1.23
CA LYS A 63 0.55 13.89 0.61
C LYS A 63 -0.74 13.45 1.32
N ALA A 64 -0.63 12.90 2.53
CA ALA A 64 -1.77 12.41 3.31
C ALA A 64 -2.68 11.41 2.56
N PHE A 65 -2.12 10.61 1.65
CA PHE A 65 -2.90 9.65 0.83
C PHE A 65 -3.62 8.59 1.68
N PHE A 66 -3.04 8.23 2.83
CA PHE A 66 -3.60 7.24 3.74
C PHE A 66 -4.47 7.86 4.84
N ASP A 67 -4.64 9.19 4.83
CA ASP A 67 -5.34 9.95 5.86
C ASP A 67 -6.83 10.12 5.51
N PRO A 68 -7.75 9.98 6.49
CA PRO A 68 -9.19 10.06 6.25
C PRO A 68 -9.68 11.44 5.78
N ALA A 69 -8.88 12.50 5.95
CA ALA A 69 -9.28 13.87 5.63
C ALA A 69 -9.17 14.22 4.13
N VAL A 70 -8.51 13.39 3.32
CA VAL A 70 -8.36 13.64 1.88
C VAL A 70 -9.44 12.85 1.13
N PRO A 71 -10.39 13.51 0.45
CA PRO A 71 -11.38 12.81 -0.36
C PRO A 71 -10.66 11.97 -1.41
N ALA A 72 -11.14 10.74 -1.63
CA ALA A 72 -10.55 9.84 -2.62
C ALA A 72 -10.42 10.58 -3.96
N PRO A 73 -9.22 10.61 -4.58
CA PRO A 73 -9.08 11.24 -5.88
C PRO A 73 -10.06 10.57 -6.85
N SER A 74 -10.83 11.37 -7.58
CA SER A 74 -11.69 10.94 -8.71
C SER A 74 -10.84 10.45 -9.88
N GLY A 75 -9.96 9.49 -9.64
CA GLY A 75 -9.24 8.74 -10.65
C GLY A 75 -9.98 7.45 -10.98
N PRO A 76 -9.74 6.86 -12.17
CA PRO A 76 -10.36 5.60 -12.53
C PRO A 76 -9.97 4.55 -11.48
N ARG A 77 -10.96 4.17 -10.67
CA ARG A 77 -10.87 3.01 -9.81
C ARG A 77 -10.69 1.84 -10.77
N LEU A 78 -9.50 1.24 -10.81
CA LEU A 78 -9.31 -0.07 -11.41
C LEU A 78 -10.21 -1.02 -10.62
N GLU A 79 -11.43 -1.17 -11.10
CA GLU A 79 -12.36 -2.18 -10.64
C GLU A 79 -11.64 -3.51 -10.82
N ARG A 80 -11.27 -4.16 -9.70
CA ARG A 80 -10.95 -5.57 -9.74
C ARG A 80 -12.21 -6.25 -10.24
N LYS A 81 -12.23 -6.56 -11.54
CA LYS A 81 -13.19 -7.46 -12.17
C LYS A 81 -13.19 -8.74 -11.33
N GLY A 82 -14.22 -8.90 -10.50
CA GLY A 82 -14.49 -10.15 -9.81
C GLY A 82 -14.62 -11.28 -10.83
N PRO A 83 -14.33 -12.53 -10.46
CA PRO A 83 -14.46 -13.65 -11.38
C PRO A 83 -15.90 -13.68 -11.91
N ALA A 84 -16.03 -13.80 -13.22
CA ALA A 84 -17.31 -13.90 -13.91
C ALA A 84 -18.12 -15.06 -13.31
N MET A 85 -19.18 -14.73 -12.56
CA MET A 85 -20.25 -15.68 -12.30
C MET A 85 -21.01 -15.87 -13.60
N LEU A 86 -20.62 -16.93 -14.31
CA LEU A 86 -21.38 -17.56 -15.38
C LEU A 86 -22.70 -18.04 -14.77
N GLN A 87 -23.77 -17.25 -14.87
CA GLN A 87 -25.13 -17.75 -14.65
C GLN A 87 -25.71 -18.18 -15.98
N ALA A 88 -25.99 -19.47 -16.03
CA ALA A 88 -26.72 -20.16 -17.07
C ALA A 88 -28.17 -19.67 -17.17
N ALA A 89 -28.69 -19.65 -18.39
CA ALA A 89 -30.08 -19.92 -18.72
C ALA A 89 -30.11 -20.55 -20.12
#